data_AF-A0A969J2L6-F1
#
_entry.id   AF-A0A969J2L6-F1
#
_cell.length_a   1.000
_cell.length_b   1.000
_cell.length_c   1.000
_cell.angle_alpha   90.00
_cell.angle_beta   90.00
_cell.angle_gamma   90.00
#
_symmetry.space_group_name_H-M   'P 1'
#
loop_
_entity.id
_entity.type
_entity.pdbx_description
1 polymer ?
#
loop_
_entity_poly.entity_id
_entity_poly.type
_entity_poly.pdbx_seq_one_letter_code
_entity_poly.pdbx_strand_id
1 'polypeptide(L)'
;MDSNNLFKQLLMFGIGTTSLMADKLREVSDQLVKDGKLDPEQASNLANDLMQQFKSEQSNMEAQMQRQFRNMLQDLGVPRQNEMDELRGRIDRLERQVRDLENRLWR
;
A
#
# COMPACT_ATOMS: atom_id res chain seq x y z
N MET A 1 8.01 -23.06 -4.73
CA MET A 1 7.72 -21.81 -5.47
C MET A 1 6.94 -20.91 -4.52
N ASP A 2 7.63 -19.90 -3.99
CA ASP A 2 7.25 -19.19 -2.77
C ASP A 2 6.03 -18.30 -2.94
N SER A 3 4.99 -18.53 -2.15
CA SER A 3 3.81 -17.65 -2.00
C SER A 3 4.17 -16.23 -1.53
N ASN A 4 5.36 -16.04 -0.94
CA ASN A 4 5.93 -14.73 -0.65
C ASN A 4 6.21 -13.89 -1.91
N ASN A 5 6.40 -14.52 -3.08
CA ASN A 5 6.59 -13.79 -4.33
C ASN A 5 5.30 -13.20 -4.86
N LEU A 6 4.12 -13.79 -4.60
CA LEU A 6 2.86 -13.24 -5.12
C LEU A 6 2.52 -11.92 -4.43
N PHE A 7 2.73 -11.83 -3.12
CA PHE A 7 2.51 -10.60 -2.36
C PHE A 7 3.57 -9.53 -2.69
N LYS A 8 4.82 -9.96 -2.86
CA LYS A 8 5.92 -9.06 -3.26
C LYS A 8 5.78 -8.60 -4.71
N GLN A 9 5.27 -9.44 -5.60
CA GLN A 9 4.88 -9.09 -6.97
C GLN A 9 3.68 -8.16 -6.96
N LEU A 10 2.65 -8.41 -6.15
CA LEU A 10 1.48 -7.54 -6.05
C LEU A 10 1.85 -6.15 -5.48
N LEU A 11 2.77 -6.09 -4.52
CA LEU A 11 3.33 -4.84 -4.02
C LEU A 11 4.25 -4.16 -5.05
N MET A 12 5.02 -4.92 -5.83
CA MET A 12 5.79 -4.39 -6.96
C MET A 12 4.86 -3.82 -8.04
N PHE A 13 3.74 -4.49 -8.31
CA PHE A 13 2.67 -4.00 -9.20
C PHE A 13 1.93 -2.79 -8.61
N GLY A 14 1.80 -2.70 -7.29
CA GLY A 14 1.00 -1.69 -6.60
C GLY A 14 1.73 -0.40 -6.20
N ILE A 15 3.06 -0.41 -6.04
CA ILE A 15 3.78 0.74 -5.45
C ILE A 15 4.99 1.22 -6.28
N GLY A 16 5.41 0.52 -7.36
CA GLY A 16 6.70 0.82 -7.99
C GLY A 16 6.80 0.85 -9.51
N THR A 17 5.75 0.51 -10.26
CA THR A 17 5.83 0.38 -11.73
C THR A 17 5.71 1.70 -12.49
N THR A 18 5.74 2.86 -11.83
CA THR A 18 5.63 4.15 -12.54
C THR A 18 6.75 4.33 -13.58
N SER A 19 7.96 3.81 -13.34
CA SER A 19 9.04 3.84 -14.34
C SER A 19 8.77 2.90 -15.53
N LEU A 20 8.39 1.65 -15.26
CA LEU A 20 8.11 0.65 -16.31
C LEU A 20 6.88 1.03 -17.14
N MET A 21 5.88 1.63 -16.52
CA MET A 21 4.68 2.12 -17.20
C MET A 21 4.99 3.35 -18.07
N ALA A 22 5.85 4.26 -17.58
CA ALA A 22 6.31 5.41 -18.35
C ALA A 22 7.11 4.97 -19.58
N ASP A 23 8.03 4.01 -19.42
CA ASP A 23 8.80 3.45 -20.52
C ASP A 23 7.88 2.77 -21.55
N LYS A 24 6.87 2.02 -21.08
CA LYS A 24 5.94 1.34 -21.99
C LYS A 24 5.00 2.29 -22.71
N LEU A 25 4.54 3.35 -22.05
CA LEU A 25 3.76 4.42 -22.69
C LEU A 25 4.59 5.12 -23.77
N ARG A 26 5.86 5.41 -23.49
CA ARG A 26 6.79 6.02 -24.46
C ARG A 26 7.00 5.11 -25.67
N GLU A 27 7.19 3.82 -25.46
CA GLU A 27 7.35 2.83 -26.52
C GLU A 27 6.11 2.72 -27.42
N VAL A 28 4.91 2.70 -26.84
CA VAL A 28 3.64 2.69 -27.59
C VAL A 28 3.46 3.98 -28.37
N SER A 29 3.74 5.13 -27.76
CA SER A 29 3.71 6.43 -28.42
C SER A 29 4.67 6.48 -29.61
N ASP A 30 5.91 6.04 -29.44
CA ASP A 30 6.92 5.99 -30.51
C ASP A 30 6.51 5.02 -31.63
N GLN A 31 5.84 3.92 -31.31
CA GLN A 31 5.32 2.98 -32.30
C GLN A 31 4.20 3.59 -33.14
N LEU A 32 3.31 4.37 -32.53
CA LEU A 32 2.24 5.09 -33.25
C LEU A 32 2.80 6.19 -34.16
N VAL A 33 3.93 6.80 -33.79
CA VAL A 33 4.67 7.73 -34.65
C VAL A 33 5.29 7.02 -35.84
N LYS A 34 5.95 5.87 -35.60
CA LYS A 34 6.52 5.04 -36.68
C LYS A 34 5.46 4.54 -37.66
N ASP A 35 4.27 4.21 -37.16
CA ASP A 35 3.12 3.79 -37.97
C ASP A 35 2.45 4.96 -38.71
N GLY A 36 2.95 6.20 -38.54
CA GLY A 36 2.42 7.41 -39.17
C GLY A 36 1.06 7.87 -38.66
N LYS A 37 0.59 7.30 -37.53
CA LYS A 37 -0.72 7.61 -36.93
C LYS A 37 -0.69 8.84 -36.03
N LEU A 38 0.48 9.21 -35.52
CA LEU A 38 0.69 10.37 -34.67
C LEU A 38 1.96 11.11 -35.06
N ASP A 39 1.94 12.42 -34.93
CA ASP A 39 3.14 13.25 -35.05
C ASP A 39 3.99 13.09 -33.77
N PRO A 40 5.34 13.06 -33.84
CA PRO A 40 6.20 12.96 -32.64
C PRO A 40 5.87 13.97 -31.55
N GLU A 41 5.45 15.19 -31.91
CA GLU A 41 5.09 16.21 -30.92
C GLU A 41 3.78 15.85 -30.19
N GLN A 42 2.78 15.33 -30.92
CA GLN A 42 1.51 14.89 -30.34
C GLN A 42 1.66 13.65 -29.46
N ALA A 43 2.52 12.72 -29.87
CA ALA A 43 2.81 11.50 -29.13
C ALA A 43 3.52 11.78 -27.79
N SER A 44 4.43 12.76 -27.78
CA SER A 44 5.10 13.22 -26.55
C SER A 44 4.13 13.90 -25.59
N ASN A 45 3.26 14.77 -26.11
CA ASN A 45 2.25 15.47 -25.29
C ASN A 45 1.24 14.49 -24.68
N LEU A 46 0.73 13.54 -25.46
CA LEU A 46 -0.17 12.49 -24.96
C LEU A 46 0.47 11.65 -23.84
N ALA A 47 1.72 11.24 -24.02
CA ALA A 47 2.44 10.47 -23.00
C ALA A 47 2.65 11.27 -21.70
N ASN A 48 2.97 12.56 -21.82
CA ASN A 48 3.14 13.46 -20.69
C ASN A 48 1.83 13.70 -19.94
N ASP A 49 0.73 13.97 -20.66
CA ASP A 49 -0.59 14.19 -20.08
C ASP A 49 -1.09 12.95 -19.32
N LEU A 50 -0.95 11.77 -19.92
CA LEU A 50 -1.31 10.49 -19.29
C LEU A 50 -0.47 10.25 -18.02
N MET A 51 0.84 10.51 -18.07
CA MET A 51 1.69 10.38 -16.88
C MET A 51 1.29 11.37 -15.79
N GLN A 52 0.93 12.60 -16.16
CA GLN A 52 0.56 13.64 -15.20
C GLN A 52 -0.78 13.34 -14.54
N GLN A 53 -1.75 12.84 -15.31
CA GLN A 53 -3.03 12.37 -14.80
C GLN A 53 -2.86 11.13 -13.90
N PHE A 54 -2.00 10.20 -14.29
CA PHE A 54 -1.69 9.06 -13.42
C PHE A 54 -1.05 9.48 -12.10
N LYS A 55 -0.11 10.43 -12.12
CA LYS A 55 0.51 10.94 -10.88
C LYS A 55 -0.50 11.59 -9.94
N SER A 56 -1.48 12.32 -10.47
CA SER A 56 -2.51 12.95 -9.65
C SER A 56 -3.51 11.93 -9.08
N GLU A 57 -3.87 10.91 -9.85
CA GLU A 57 -4.77 9.85 -9.40
C GLU A 57 -4.11 8.82 -8.47
N GLN A 58 -2.79 8.62 -8.60
CA GLN A 58 -2.02 7.67 -7.80
C GLN A 58 -2.18 7.91 -6.28
N SER A 59 -2.14 9.17 -5.83
CA SER A 59 -2.26 9.49 -4.40
C SER A 59 -3.62 9.10 -3.82
N ASN A 60 -4.70 9.35 -4.57
CA ASN A 60 -6.04 8.98 -4.16
C ASN A 60 -6.25 7.46 -4.19
N MET A 61 -5.73 6.79 -5.22
CA MET A 61 -5.73 5.33 -5.33
C MET A 61 -4.95 4.69 -4.18
N GLU A 62 -3.75 5.18 -3.86
CA GLU A 62 -2.91 4.64 -2.79
C GLU A 62 -3.62 4.73 -1.44
N ALA A 63 -4.23 5.88 -1.12
CA ALA A 63 -5.00 6.06 0.11
C ALA A 63 -6.25 5.15 0.17
N GLN A 64 -6.93 4.91 -0.96
CA GLN A 64 -8.06 4.00 -1.03
C GLN A 64 -7.62 2.54 -0.89
N MET A 65 -6.55 2.15 -1.57
CA MET A 65 -5.98 0.81 -1.55
C MET A 65 -5.44 0.46 -0.16
N GLN A 66 -4.75 1.39 0.51
CA GLN A 66 -4.26 1.21 1.87
C GLN A 66 -5.43 1.05 2.87
N ARG A 67 -6.55 1.76 2.67
CA ARG A 67 -7.77 1.58 3.47
C ARG A 67 -8.38 0.19 3.25
N GLN A 68 -8.50 -0.22 1.99
CA GLN A 68 -9.10 -1.51 1.64
C GLN A 68 -8.25 -2.69 2.15
N PHE A 69 -6.93 -2.57 2.05
CA PHE A 69 -5.98 -3.53 2.58
C PHE A 69 -6.02 -3.61 4.12
N ARG A 70 -6.13 -2.47 4.81
CA ARG A 70 -6.36 -2.45 6.26
C ARG A 70 -7.66 -3.17 6.64
N ASN A 71 -8.74 -2.97 5.89
CA ASN A 71 -10.00 -3.64 6.15
C ASN A 71 -9.88 -5.17 5.94
N MET A 72 -9.24 -5.61 4.86
CA MET A 72 -8.98 -7.03 4.62
C MET A 72 -8.15 -7.67 5.73
N LEU A 73 -7.12 -7.00 6.23
CA LEU A 73 -6.32 -7.51 7.34
C LEU A 73 -7.14 -7.67 8.63
N GLN A 74 -8.10 -6.77 8.87
CA GLN A 74 -9.03 -6.93 9.98
C GLN A 74 -10.00 -8.11 9.79
N ASP A 75 -10.52 -8.28 8.58
CA ASP A 75 -11.41 -9.40 8.24
C ASP A 75 -10.70 -10.76 8.37
N LEU A 76 -9.39 -10.79 8.09
CA LEU A 76 -8.52 -11.95 8.32
C LEU A 76 -8.15 -12.16 9.80
N GLY A 77 -8.66 -11.31 10.70
CA GLY A 77 -8.42 -11.42 12.14
C GLY A 77 -7.02 -10.99 12.57
N VAL A 78 -6.29 -10.22 11.75
CA VAL A 78 -5.00 -9.64 12.16
C VAL A 78 -5.28 -8.49 13.11
N PRO A 79 -4.95 -8.61 14.42
CA PRO A 79 -5.19 -7.54 15.37
C PRO A 79 -4.29 -6.36 15.07
N ARG A 80 -4.81 -5.16 15.21
CA ARG A 80 -4.04 -3.94 14.98
C ARG A 80 -3.04 -3.74 16.14
N GLN A 81 -1.91 -3.09 15.87
CA GLN A 81 -0.91 -2.79 16.90
C GLN A 81 -1.51 -2.01 18.08
N ASN A 82 -2.37 -1.03 17.81
CA ASN A 82 -3.02 -0.24 18.85
C ASN A 82 -3.94 -1.08 19.75
N GLU A 83 -4.65 -2.07 19.20
CA GLU A 83 -5.47 -2.98 19.99
C GLU A 83 -4.59 -3.86 20.89
N MET A 84 -3.42 -4.27 20.38
CA MET A 84 -2.46 -5.06 21.14
C MET A 84 -1.79 -4.26 22.26
N ASP A 85 -1.48 -2.99 22.00
CA ASP A 85 -0.94 -2.06 22.99
C ASP A 85 -1.96 -1.75 24.09
N GLU A 86 -3.24 -1.60 23.73
CA GLU A 86 -4.30 -1.41 24.71
C GLU A 86 -4.46 -2.65 25.62
N LEU A 87 -4.47 -3.85 25.02
CA LEU A 87 -4.51 -5.11 25.77
C LEU A 87 -3.30 -5.25 26.69
N ARG A 88 -2.10 -4.92 26.21
CA ARG A 88 -0.88 -4.92 27.03
C ARG A 88 -0.98 -3.97 28.21
N GLY A 89 -1.47 -2.75 27.99
CA GLY A 89 -1.69 -1.78 29.06
C GLY A 89 -2.74 -2.24 30.08
N ARG A 90 -3.78 -2.98 29.65
CA ARG A 90 -4.77 -3.60 30.55
C ARG A 90 -4.12 -4.70 31.38
N ILE A 91 -3.28 -5.55 30.78
CA ILE A 91 -2.53 -6.60 31.48
C ILE A 91 -1.61 -5.98 32.54
N ASP A 92 -0.82 -4.96 32.20
CA ASP A 92 0.08 -4.29 33.14
C ASP A 92 -0.65 -3.69 34.37
N ARG A 93 -1.89 -3.23 34.18
CA ARG A 93 -2.73 -2.72 35.28
C ARG A 93 -3.26 -3.85 36.16
N LEU A 94 -3.71 -4.95 35.54
CA LEU A 94 -4.17 -6.13 36.28
C LEU A 94 -3.04 -6.76 37.09
N GLU A 95 -1.84 -6.89 36.51
CA GLU A 95 -0.68 -7.41 37.23
C GLU A 95 -0.29 -6.54 38.44
N ARG A 96 -0.45 -5.21 38.33
CA ARG A 96 -0.23 -4.31 39.47
C ARG A 96 -1.28 -4.51 40.56
N GLN A 97 -2.55 -4.64 40.17
CA GLN A 97 -3.64 -4.89 41.13
C GLN A 97 -3.49 -6.24 41.84
N VAL A 98 -3.09 -7.29 41.12
CA VAL A 98 -2.82 -8.61 41.70
C VAL A 98 -1.68 -8.52 42.71
N ARG A 99 -0.56 -7.88 42.36
CA ARG A 99 0.57 -7.66 43.29
C ARG A 99 0.17 -6.88 44.55
N ASP A 100 -0.64 -5.84 44.40
CA ASP A 100 -1.13 -5.05 45.53
C ASP A 100 -2.06 -5.88 46.44
N LEU A 101 -2.89 -6.75 45.87
CA LEU A 101 -3.76 -7.66 46.62
C LEU A 101 -2.95 -8.74 47.36
N GLU A 102 -1.95 -9.34 46.69
CA GLU A 102 -1.02 -10.29 47.32
C GLU A 102 -0.28 -9.63 48.49
N ASN A 103 0.23 -8.42 48.32
CA ASN A 103 0.91 -7.68 49.39
C ASN A 103 -0.02 -7.34 50.58
N ARG A 104 -1.33 -7.20 50.35
CA ARG A 104 -2.32 -6.99 51.41
C ARG A 104 -2.70 -8.27 52.14
N LEU A 105 -2.72 -9.40 51.44
CA LEU A 105 -3.02 -10.72 52.00
C LEU A 105 -1.89 -11.29 52.87
N TRP A 106 -0.66 -10.81 52.69
CA TRP A 106 0.52 -11.21 53.45
C TRP A 106 0.82 -10.32 54.67
N ARG A 107 -0.03 -9.32 54.95
CA ARG A 107 -0.04 -8.57 56.23
C ARG A 107 -1.16 -9.08 57.13
#